data_AF-A0A929C3P4-F1
#
_entry.id   AF-A0A929C3P4-F1
#
_cell.length_a   1.000
_cell.length_b   1.000
_cell.length_c   1.000
_cell.angle_alpha   90.00
_cell.angle_beta   90.00
_cell.angle_gamma   90.00
#
_symmetry.space_group_name_H-M   'P 1'
#
loop_
_entity.id
_entity.type
_entity.pdbx_description
1 polymer ?
#
loop_
_entity_poly.entity_id
_entity_poly.type
_entity_poly.pdbx_seq_one_letter_code
_entity_poly.pdbx_strand_id
1 'polypeptide(L)'
;VWVEIEYRMPGFPADLYGFSLDDRIYWSAIDIDYLLTDARINYLDEFTLDDGSPMHNDRELSHMQDVKNLLDTVWKVWASGIFFLLTLVAVLWWLDDRAIALRAVIAGSKLTVLLMIFLVVFVLAAFGVLFVGFHRIFFEGSTWLFPLSDTFIRLYPERFWRDIFALLAGVTVLLSWLIGGIARWSLRAK
;
A
#
# COMPACT_ATOMS: atom_id res chain seq x y z
N VAL A 1 4.07 -13.59 1.54
CA VAL A 1 4.59 -13.29 2.91
C VAL A 1 3.62 -12.46 3.75
N TRP A 2 3.29 -11.20 3.42
CA TRP A 2 2.39 -10.40 4.29
C TRP A 2 1.01 -11.03 4.48
N VAL A 3 0.36 -11.44 3.38
CA VAL A 3 -0.98 -12.05 3.44
C VAL A 3 -1.01 -13.28 4.36
N GLU A 4 -0.02 -14.15 4.25
CA GLU A 4 0.09 -15.35 5.10
C GLU A 4 0.23 -15.00 6.59
N ILE A 5 0.97 -13.94 6.91
CA ILE A 5 1.11 -13.46 8.29
C ILE A 5 -0.23 -12.90 8.75
N GLU A 6 -0.80 -11.97 7.99
CA GLU A 6 -2.00 -11.21 8.35
C GLU A 6 -3.21 -12.13 8.56
N TYR A 7 -3.44 -13.10 7.67
CA TYR A 7 -4.59 -14.00 7.80
C TYR A 7 -4.45 -14.99 8.97
N ARG A 8 -3.24 -15.15 9.52
CA ARG A 8 -2.97 -15.97 10.71
C ARG A 8 -2.95 -15.13 12.00
N MET A 9 -3.12 -13.82 11.92
CA MET A 9 -3.11 -12.95 13.09
C MET A 9 -4.33 -13.20 13.98
N PRO A 10 -4.19 -13.11 15.32
CA PRO A 10 -5.29 -13.26 16.24
C PRO A 10 -6.47 -12.32 15.92
N GLY A 11 -7.66 -12.90 15.87
CA GLY A 11 -8.93 -12.20 15.60
C GLY A 11 -9.11 -11.74 14.16
N PHE A 12 -8.24 -12.13 13.22
CA PHE A 12 -8.45 -11.81 11.80
C PHE A 12 -9.78 -12.45 11.35
N PRO A 13 -10.67 -11.70 10.67
CA PRO A 13 -12.02 -12.18 10.39
C PRO A 13 -11.98 -13.40 9.48
N ALA A 14 -12.70 -14.45 9.88
CA ALA A 14 -12.99 -15.58 9.00
C ALA A 14 -13.87 -15.14 7.83
N ASP A 15 -13.76 -15.83 6.70
CA ASP A 15 -14.74 -15.65 5.62
C ASP A 15 -16.08 -16.29 6.02
N LEU A 16 -17.17 -15.54 5.82
CA LEU A 16 -18.52 -16.01 6.12
C LEU A 16 -19.17 -16.77 4.95
N TYR A 17 -18.51 -16.77 3.79
CA TYR A 17 -19.03 -17.33 2.54
C TYR A 17 -18.28 -18.59 2.07
N GLY A 18 -17.39 -19.14 2.90
CA GLY A 18 -16.87 -20.50 2.74
C GLY A 18 -15.41 -20.64 2.35
N PHE A 19 -14.66 -19.56 2.08
CA PHE A 19 -13.23 -19.67 1.86
C PHE A 19 -12.52 -20.05 3.16
N SER A 20 -11.76 -21.14 3.10
CA SER A 20 -10.80 -21.50 4.12
C SER A 20 -9.62 -20.51 4.15
N LEU A 21 -8.78 -20.63 5.18
CA LEU A 21 -7.53 -19.86 5.24
C LEU A 21 -6.65 -20.13 4.00
N ASP A 22 -6.56 -21.39 3.58
CA ASP A 22 -5.71 -21.79 2.46
C ASP A 22 -6.26 -21.27 1.14
N ASP A 23 -7.59 -21.27 0.95
CA ASP A 23 -8.24 -20.66 -0.21
C ASP A 23 -7.90 -19.17 -0.29
N ARG A 24 -8.03 -18.44 0.82
CA ARG A 24 -7.75 -16.99 0.82
C ARG A 24 -6.28 -16.70 0.52
N ILE A 25 -5.35 -17.52 1.05
CA ILE A 25 -3.93 -17.40 0.73
C ILE A 25 -3.70 -17.65 -0.77
N TYR A 26 -4.26 -18.73 -1.31
CA TYR A 26 -4.10 -19.11 -2.72
C TYR A 26 -4.67 -18.05 -3.67
N TRP A 27 -5.93 -17.65 -3.48
CA TRP A 27 -6.60 -16.68 -4.34
C TRP A 27 -5.96 -15.29 -4.25
N SER A 28 -5.56 -14.84 -3.06
CA SER A 28 -4.85 -13.57 -2.93
C SER A 28 -3.47 -13.57 -3.63
N ALA A 29 -2.81 -14.73 -3.73
CA ALA A 29 -1.54 -14.83 -4.42
C ALA A 29 -1.70 -14.62 -5.93
N ILE A 30 -2.81 -15.09 -6.52
CA ILE A 30 -3.15 -14.88 -7.93
C ILE A 30 -3.40 -13.39 -8.21
N ASP A 31 -4.20 -12.74 -7.36
CA ASP A 31 -4.42 -11.28 -7.46
C ASP A 31 -3.12 -10.49 -7.36
N ILE A 32 -2.27 -10.84 -6.40
CA ILE A 32 -0.97 -10.19 -6.21
C ILE A 32 -0.06 -10.43 -7.41
N ASP A 33 -0.04 -11.64 -7.97
CA ASP A 33 0.72 -11.95 -9.19
C ASP A 33 0.24 -11.09 -10.36
N TYR A 34 -1.08 -10.97 -10.56
CA TYR A 34 -1.65 -10.04 -11.53
C TYR A 34 -1.20 -8.61 -11.27
N LEU A 35 -1.24 -8.11 -10.03
CA LEU A 35 -0.90 -6.73 -9.69
C LEU A 35 0.61 -6.42 -9.83
N LEU A 36 1.49 -7.41 -9.71
CA LEU A 36 2.95 -7.21 -9.68
C LEU A 36 3.67 -7.60 -10.97
N THR A 37 2.99 -8.26 -11.91
CA THR A 37 3.55 -8.65 -13.22
C THR A 37 3.03 -7.76 -14.34
N ASP A 38 3.43 -8.03 -15.59
CA ASP A 38 2.88 -7.39 -16.80
C ASP A 38 1.59 -8.06 -17.32
N ALA A 39 1.00 -8.97 -16.53
CA ALA A 39 -0.23 -9.66 -16.86
C ALA A 39 -1.37 -8.68 -17.21
N ARG A 40 -2.12 -9.01 -18.26
CA ARG A 40 -3.35 -8.28 -18.64
C ARG A 40 -4.54 -8.80 -17.86
N ILE A 41 -5.63 -8.04 -17.80
CA ILE A 41 -6.81 -8.40 -16.99
C ILE A 41 -7.36 -9.80 -17.31
N ASN A 42 -7.24 -10.23 -18.57
CA ASN A 42 -7.67 -11.55 -19.03
C ASN A 42 -6.86 -12.72 -18.45
N TYR A 43 -5.77 -12.47 -17.72
CA TYR A 43 -5.10 -13.47 -16.89
C TYR A 43 -6.04 -14.01 -15.82
N LEU A 44 -6.89 -13.16 -15.24
CA LEU A 44 -7.84 -13.56 -14.20
C LEU A 44 -8.98 -14.43 -14.74
N ASP A 45 -9.23 -14.41 -16.05
CA ASP A 45 -10.27 -15.24 -16.70
C ASP A 45 -9.93 -16.74 -16.65
N GLU A 46 -8.67 -17.08 -16.40
CA GLU A 46 -8.19 -18.47 -16.30
C GLU A 46 -8.60 -19.15 -14.98
N PHE A 47 -9.07 -18.38 -14.00
CA PHE A 47 -9.33 -18.85 -12.64
C PHE A 47 -10.83 -18.93 -12.36
N THR A 48 -11.29 -20.13 -12.01
CA THR A 48 -12.68 -20.42 -11.65
C THR A 48 -12.75 -21.03 -10.25
N LEU A 49 -13.83 -20.73 -9.53
CA LEU A 49 -14.13 -21.34 -8.24
C LEU A 49 -14.62 -22.78 -8.43
N ASP A 50 -14.71 -23.53 -7.33
CA ASP A 50 -15.13 -24.94 -7.34
C ASP A 50 -16.52 -25.19 -7.95
N ASP A 51 -17.39 -24.17 -7.93
CA ASP A 51 -18.73 -24.22 -8.53
C ASP A 51 -18.73 -23.89 -10.04
N GLY A 52 -17.55 -23.62 -10.62
CA GLY A 52 -17.35 -23.27 -12.02
C GLY A 52 -17.60 -21.79 -12.35
N SER A 53 -17.95 -20.96 -11.38
CA SER A 53 -18.05 -19.51 -11.59
C SER A 53 -16.67 -18.85 -11.72
N PRO A 54 -16.53 -17.71 -12.43
CA PRO A 54 -15.29 -16.95 -12.45
C PRO A 54 -14.86 -16.55 -11.05
N MET A 55 -13.55 -16.55 -10.78
CA MET A 55 -12.99 -16.09 -9.50
C MET A 55 -13.46 -14.67 -9.15
N HIS A 56 -13.45 -13.77 -10.13
CA HIS A 56 -13.91 -12.39 -10.00
C HIS A 56 -15.03 -12.11 -11.01
N ASN A 57 -16.06 -11.40 -10.56
CA ASN A 57 -17.09 -10.89 -11.47
C ASN A 57 -16.61 -9.63 -12.22
N ASP A 58 -17.38 -9.20 -13.24
CA ASP A 58 -17.01 -8.05 -14.09
C ASP A 58 -16.72 -6.76 -13.30
N ARG A 59 -17.40 -6.52 -12.17
CA ARG A 59 -17.16 -5.35 -11.32
C ARG A 59 -15.82 -5.46 -10.61
N GLU A 60 -15.51 -6.63 -10.06
CA GLU A 60 -14.25 -6.91 -9.38
C GLU A 60 -13.07 -6.81 -10.35
N LEU A 61 -13.21 -7.36 -11.57
CA LEU A 61 -12.22 -7.23 -12.63
C LEU A 61 -11.98 -5.76 -13.02
N SER A 62 -13.04 -4.97 -13.15
CA SER A 62 -12.91 -3.53 -13.42
C SER A 62 -12.12 -2.84 -12.31
N HIS A 63 -12.42 -3.13 -11.04
CA HIS A 63 -11.69 -2.55 -9.93
C HIS A 63 -10.23 -3.03 -9.84
N MET A 64 -9.97 -4.31 -10.10
CA MET A 64 -8.63 -4.87 -10.18
C MET A 64 -7.78 -4.15 -11.23
N GLN A 65 -8.36 -3.85 -12.39
CA GLN A 65 -7.70 -3.08 -13.43
C GLN A 65 -7.42 -1.63 -12.98
N ASP A 66 -8.36 -0.98 -12.29
CA ASP A 66 -8.16 0.35 -11.72
C ASP A 66 -7.00 0.36 -10.71
N VAL A 67 -6.95 -0.65 -9.81
CA VAL A 67 -5.89 -0.81 -8.81
C VAL A 67 -4.54 -1.02 -9.50
N LYS A 68 -4.46 -1.87 -10.53
CA LYS A 68 -3.22 -2.07 -11.30
C LYS A 68 -2.72 -0.77 -11.94
N ASN A 69 -3.61 -0.01 -12.57
CA ASN A 69 -3.26 1.28 -13.17
C ASN A 69 -2.75 2.29 -12.13
N LEU A 70 -3.36 2.28 -10.94
CA LEU A 70 -2.92 3.12 -9.82
C LEU A 70 -1.53 2.69 -9.34
N LEU A 71 -1.28 1.39 -9.16
CA LEU A 71 0.02 0.86 -8.77
C LEU A 71 1.12 1.22 -9.77
N ASP A 72 0.86 1.08 -11.08
CA ASP A 72 1.79 1.50 -12.13
C ASP A 72 2.13 2.99 -12.04
N THR A 73 1.14 3.81 -11.73
CA THR A 73 1.32 5.25 -11.52
C THR A 73 2.15 5.52 -10.28
N VAL A 74 1.86 4.84 -9.17
CA VAL A 74 2.62 4.95 -7.91
C VAL A 74 4.08 4.57 -8.15
N TRP A 75 4.38 3.48 -8.86
CA TRP A 75 5.74 3.06 -9.17
C TRP A 75 6.50 4.11 -9.98
N LYS A 76 5.87 4.71 -11.00
CA LYS A 76 6.46 5.79 -11.80
C LYS A 76 6.76 7.04 -10.97
N VAL A 77 5.82 7.44 -10.12
CA VAL A 77 5.98 8.59 -9.21
C VAL A 77 7.09 8.33 -8.20
N TRP A 78 7.14 7.13 -7.62
CA TRP A 78 8.20 6.72 -6.69
C TRP A 78 9.58 6.74 -7.34
N ALA A 79 9.73 6.12 -8.51
CA ALA A 79 10.99 6.11 -9.25
C ALA A 79 11.47 7.53 -9.58
N SER A 80 10.54 8.39 -10.02
CA SER A 80 10.81 9.80 -10.32
C SER A 80 11.20 10.60 -9.07
N GLY A 81 10.53 10.36 -7.94
CA GLY A 81 10.85 10.97 -6.66
C GLY A 81 12.24 10.57 -6.12
N ILE A 82 12.59 9.29 -6.23
CA ILE A 82 13.93 8.79 -5.86
C ILE A 82 15.00 9.42 -6.76
N PHE A 83 14.77 9.44 -8.08
CA PHE A 83 15.69 10.08 -9.02
C PHE A 83 15.94 11.55 -8.65
N PHE A 84 14.85 12.32 -8.43
CA PHE A 84 14.96 13.72 -8.02
C PHE A 84 15.71 13.90 -6.70
N LEU A 85 15.43 13.07 -5.69
CA LEU A 85 16.11 13.10 -4.40
C LEU A 85 17.61 12.83 -4.55
N LEU A 86 17.99 11.82 -5.32
CA LEU A 86 19.40 11.48 -5.54
C LEU A 86 20.13 12.59 -6.30
N THR A 87 19.50 13.19 -7.33
CA THR A 87 20.05 14.34 -8.04
C THR A 87 20.25 15.53 -7.10
N LEU A 88 19.26 15.85 -6.26
CA LEU A 88 19.37 16.95 -5.30
C LEU A 88 20.52 16.72 -4.32
N VAL A 89 20.64 15.51 -3.75
CA VAL A 89 21.74 15.15 -2.85
C VAL A 89 23.10 15.28 -3.56
N ALA A 90 23.21 14.80 -4.81
CA ALA A 90 24.45 14.91 -5.59
C ALA A 90 24.85 16.36 -5.88
N VAL A 91 23.89 17.22 -6.24
CA VAL A 91 24.14 18.66 -6.48
C VAL A 91 24.59 19.34 -5.19
N LEU A 92 23.89 19.13 -4.07
CA LEU A 92 24.27 19.74 -2.79
C LEU A 92 25.63 19.25 -2.29
N TRP A 93 25.98 17.99 -2.58
CA TRP A 93 27.30 17.45 -2.31
C TRP A 93 28.38 18.12 -3.15
N TRP A 94 28.14 18.34 -4.43
CA TRP A 94 29.08 18.99 -5.35
C TRP A 94 29.34 20.46 -5.00
N LEU A 95 28.32 21.16 -4.49
CA LEU A 95 28.43 22.55 -4.01
C LEU A 95 29.07 22.68 -2.60
N ASP A 96 29.49 21.55 -2.00
CA ASP A 96 29.98 21.40 -0.63
C ASP A 96 29.03 21.94 0.47
N ASP A 97 27.74 22.11 0.15
CA ASP A 97 26.73 22.60 1.08
C ASP A 97 26.07 21.46 1.87
N ARG A 98 26.93 20.65 2.49
CA ARG A 98 26.52 19.45 3.23
C ARG A 98 25.63 19.80 4.43
N ALA A 99 25.80 20.99 5.01
CA ALA A 99 25.00 21.43 6.14
C ALA A 99 23.55 21.69 5.73
N ILE A 100 23.31 22.33 4.58
CA ILE A 100 21.95 22.52 4.06
C ILE A 100 21.30 21.17 3.71
N ALA A 101 22.03 20.27 3.04
CA ALA A 101 21.52 18.94 2.71
C ALA A 101 21.05 18.17 3.95
N LEU A 102 21.89 18.12 5.00
CA LEU A 102 21.54 17.44 6.25
C LEU A 102 20.35 18.10 6.95
N ARG A 103 20.26 19.44 6.96
CA ARG A 103 19.12 20.16 7.52
C ARG A 103 17.82 19.87 6.76
N ALA A 104 17.88 19.79 5.44
CA ALA A 104 16.74 19.43 4.60
C ALA A 104 16.27 18.00 4.87
N VAL A 105 17.19 17.03 4.98
CA VAL A 105 16.86 15.65 5.36
C VAL A 105 16.21 15.60 6.74
N ILE A 106 16.74 16.30 7.74
CA ILE A 106 16.15 16.37 9.08
C ILE A 106 14.74 16.96 9.05
N ALA A 107 14.53 18.04 8.29
CA ALA A 107 13.23 18.67 8.14
C ALA A 107 12.22 17.74 7.46
N GLY A 108 12.63 17.10 6.36
CA GLY A 108 11.83 16.12 5.64
C GLY A 108 11.45 14.93 6.52
N SER A 109 12.41 14.34 7.23
CA SER A 109 12.17 13.25 8.20
C SER A 109 11.14 13.64 9.25
N LYS A 110 11.22 14.84 9.82
CA LYS A 110 10.25 15.32 10.82
C LYS A 110 8.85 15.49 10.22
N LEU A 111 8.76 16.08 9.03
CA LEU A 111 7.50 16.26 8.32
C LEU A 111 6.85 14.90 8.00
N THR A 112 7.63 13.95 7.47
CA THR A 112 7.14 12.60 7.18
C THR A 112 6.63 11.91 8.45
N VAL A 113 7.39 11.96 9.55
CA VAL A 113 6.93 11.39 10.83
C VAL A 113 5.61 12.03 11.28
N LEU A 114 5.48 13.35 11.21
CA LEU A 114 4.24 14.06 11.56
C LEU A 114 3.05 13.61 10.69
N LEU A 115 3.24 13.54 9.38
CA LEU A 115 2.19 13.12 8.44
C LEU A 115 1.79 11.65 8.66
N MET A 116 2.76 10.76 8.91
CA MET A 116 2.46 9.35 9.17
C MET A 116 1.78 9.12 10.52
N ILE A 117 2.13 9.88 11.57
CA ILE A 117 1.42 9.83 12.85
C ILE A 117 -0.04 10.24 12.64
N PHE A 118 -0.29 11.33 11.90
CA PHE A 118 -1.64 11.76 11.57
C PHE A 118 -2.39 10.66 10.79
N LEU A 119 -1.75 10.06 9.78
CA LEU A 119 -2.31 8.95 9.02
C LEU A 119 -2.71 7.78 9.94
N VAL A 120 -1.84 7.33 10.84
CA VAL A 120 -2.13 6.24 11.78
C VAL A 120 -3.31 6.58 12.67
N VAL A 121 -3.39 7.81 13.20
CA VAL A 121 -4.54 8.25 14.01
C VAL A 121 -5.84 8.15 13.21
N PHE A 122 -5.84 8.57 11.93
CA PHE A 122 -7.02 8.46 11.07
C PHE A 122 -7.37 7.01 10.72
N VAL A 123 -6.37 6.16 10.46
CA VAL A 123 -6.56 4.72 10.21
C VAL A 123 -7.22 4.03 11.42
N LEU A 124 -6.85 4.42 12.65
CA LEU A 124 -7.42 3.83 13.87
C LEU A 124 -8.80 4.41 14.23
N ALA A 125 -9.00 5.71 14.03
CA ALA A 125 -10.21 6.41 14.49
C ALA A 125 -11.33 6.48 13.43
N ALA A 126 -10.99 6.49 12.15
CA ALA A 126 -11.91 6.84 11.06
C ALA A 126 -11.58 6.11 9.75
N PHE A 127 -11.25 4.82 9.83
CA PHE A 127 -10.84 4.03 8.66
C PHE A 127 -11.83 4.13 7.49
N GLY A 128 -13.14 4.00 7.75
CA GLY A 128 -14.15 4.08 6.69
C GLY A 128 -14.16 5.42 5.94
N VAL A 129 -13.89 6.55 6.62
CA VAL A 129 -13.77 7.86 5.98
C VAL A 129 -12.54 7.92 5.10
N LEU A 130 -11.41 7.42 5.60
CA LEU A 130 -10.16 7.33 4.86
C LEU A 130 -10.30 6.43 3.63
N PHE A 131 -10.93 5.26 3.78
CA PHE A 131 -11.18 4.30 2.72
C PHE A 131 -12.04 4.93 1.62
N VAL A 132 -13.20 5.49 1.96
CA VAL A 132 -14.09 6.13 0.97
C VAL A 132 -13.42 7.35 0.31
N GLY A 133 -12.71 8.16 1.08
CA GLY A 133 -11.97 9.32 0.56
C GLY A 133 -10.90 8.92 -0.45
N PHE A 134 -10.10 7.90 -0.13
CA PHE A 134 -9.11 7.31 -1.03
C PHE A 134 -9.75 6.86 -2.34
N HIS A 135 -10.83 6.07 -2.26
CA HIS A 135 -11.47 5.53 -3.46
C HIS A 135 -12.07 6.61 -4.34
N ARG A 136 -12.65 7.67 -3.76
CA ARG A 136 -13.19 8.82 -4.53
C ARG A 136 -12.11 9.66 -5.22
N ILE A 137 -10.88 9.65 -4.74
CA ILE A 137 -9.77 10.39 -5.34
C ILE A 137 -9.20 9.62 -6.54
N PHE A 138 -9.09 8.29 -6.42
CA PHE A 138 -8.36 7.47 -7.39
C PHE A 138 -9.24 6.67 -8.34
N PHE A 139 -10.51 6.44 -8.01
CA PHE A 139 -11.41 5.59 -8.78
C PHE A 139 -12.70 6.31 -9.13
N GLU A 140 -13.13 6.17 -10.38
CA GLU A 140 -14.37 6.73 -10.87
C GLU A 140 -15.54 5.77 -10.62
N GLY A 141 -16.73 6.33 -10.39
CA GLY A 141 -17.94 5.53 -10.19
C GLY A 141 -17.94 4.69 -8.92
N SER A 142 -18.41 3.45 -9.02
CA SER A 142 -18.72 2.57 -7.89
C SER A 142 -18.15 1.16 -8.05
N THR A 143 -17.11 0.97 -8.87
CA THR A 143 -16.49 -0.34 -9.12
C THR A 143 -15.88 -0.95 -7.86
N TRP A 144 -15.48 -0.11 -6.90
CA TRP A 144 -14.91 -0.48 -5.60
C TRP A 144 -15.93 -0.79 -4.49
N LEU A 145 -17.23 -0.73 -4.79
CA LEU A 145 -18.30 -1.05 -3.84
C LEU A 145 -18.83 -2.47 -4.08
N PHE A 146 -18.48 -3.38 -3.16
CA PHE A 146 -18.78 -4.80 -3.28
C PHE A 146 -19.83 -5.26 -2.26
N PRO A 147 -20.77 -6.13 -2.67
CA PRO A 147 -21.45 -7.05 -1.77
C PRO A 147 -20.45 -7.87 -0.95
N LEU A 148 -20.77 -8.21 0.30
CA LEU A 148 -19.87 -9.02 1.15
C LEU A 148 -19.61 -10.44 0.62
N SER A 149 -20.43 -10.92 -0.33
CA SER A 149 -20.28 -12.20 -1.01
C SER A 149 -19.25 -12.22 -2.13
N ASP A 150 -18.85 -11.04 -2.64
CA ASP A 150 -17.89 -10.90 -3.73
C ASP A 150 -16.50 -11.36 -3.28
N THR A 151 -15.78 -12.06 -4.15
CA THR A 151 -14.47 -12.68 -3.86
C THR A 151 -13.47 -11.66 -3.31
N PHE A 152 -13.34 -10.51 -3.93
CA PHE A 152 -12.37 -9.47 -3.60
C PHE A 152 -12.49 -8.99 -2.16
N ILE A 153 -13.70 -8.67 -1.67
CA ILE A 153 -13.89 -8.19 -0.29
C ILE A 153 -13.77 -9.33 0.74
N ARG A 154 -14.02 -10.57 0.34
CA ARG A 154 -13.77 -11.76 1.16
C ARG A 154 -12.27 -12.03 1.30
N LEU A 155 -11.49 -11.79 0.25
CA LEU A 155 -10.04 -11.85 0.30
C LEU A 155 -9.50 -10.70 1.15
N TYR A 156 -9.87 -9.45 0.85
CA TYR A 156 -9.33 -8.25 1.47
C TYR A 156 -10.37 -7.48 2.31
N PRO A 157 -10.81 -8.04 3.46
CA PRO A 157 -11.76 -7.36 4.34
C PRO A 157 -11.12 -6.10 4.93
N GLU A 158 -11.95 -5.21 5.48
CA GLU A 158 -11.50 -3.93 6.05
C GLU A 158 -10.26 -4.03 6.93
N ARG A 159 -10.21 -5.07 7.79
CA ARG A 159 -9.06 -5.30 8.68
C ARG A 159 -7.74 -5.46 7.91
N PHE A 160 -7.73 -6.18 6.79
CA PHE A 160 -6.52 -6.37 5.99
C PHE A 160 -5.93 -5.02 5.56
N TRP A 161 -6.78 -4.13 5.05
CA TRP A 161 -6.36 -2.81 4.60
C TRP A 161 -5.93 -1.93 5.77
N ARG A 162 -6.69 -1.90 6.85
CA ARG A 162 -6.33 -1.13 8.05
C ARG A 162 -4.96 -1.55 8.61
N ASP A 163 -4.71 -2.86 8.70
CA ASP A 163 -3.52 -3.42 9.30
C ASP A 163 -2.28 -3.18 8.38
N ILE A 164 -2.41 -3.30 7.05
CA ILE A 164 -1.31 -2.95 6.12
C ILE A 164 -1.03 -1.44 6.10
N PHE A 165 -2.05 -0.57 6.15
CA PHE A 165 -1.84 0.89 6.25
C PHE A 165 -1.07 1.24 7.53
N ALA A 166 -1.46 0.66 8.67
CA ALA A 166 -0.77 0.87 9.94
C ALA A 166 0.68 0.36 9.91
N LEU A 167 0.91 -0.83 9.34
CA LEU A 167 2.25 -1.39 9.18
C LEU A 167 3.15 -0.48 8.34
N LEU A 168 2.69 -0.10 7.15
CA LEU A 168 3.48 0.73 6.23
C LEU A 168 3.80 2.09 6.85
N ALA A 169 2.81 2.73 7.48
CA ALA A 169 3.03 3.99 8.19
C ALA A 169 4.04 3.84 9.34
N GLY A 170 3.95 2.76 10.12
CA GLY A 170 4.90 2.45 11.19
C GLY A 170 6.33 2.24 10.71
N VAL A 171 6.52 1.47 9.63
CA VAL A 171 7.81 1.28 8.97
C VAL A 171 8.36 2.60 8.45
N THR A 172 7.53 3.42 7.80
CA THR A 172 7.92 4.76 7.31
C THR A 172 8.35 5.68 8.45
N VAL A 173 7.65 5.67 9.59
CA VAL A 173 8.04 6.44 10.79
C VAL A 173 9.41 6.00 11.29
N LEU A 174 9.63 4.68 11.44
CA LEU A 174 10.89 4.13 11.92
C LEU A 174 12.05 4.52 11.00
N LEU A 175 11.91 4.32 9.69
CA LEU A 175 12.95 4.67 8.72
C LEU A 175 13.22 6.18 8.70
N SER A 176 12.17 7.00 8.71
CA SER A 176 12.30 8.47 8.72
C SER A 176 13.02 8.96 9.97
N TRP A 177 12.71 8.36 11.12
CA TRP A 177 13.35 8.67 12.40
C TRP A 177 14.84 8.29 12.39
N LEU A 178 15.19 7.10 11.90
CA LEU A 178 16.57 6.64 11.76
C LEU A 178 17.38 7.56 10.83
N ILE A 179 16.86 7.85 9.63
CA ILE A 179 17.50 8.72 8.64
C ILE A 179 17.72 10.13 9.20
N GLY A 180 16.70 10.72 9.82
CA GLY A 180 16.79 12.05 10.43
C GLY A 180 17.75 12.07 11.63
N GLY A 181 17.80 10.99 12.41
CA GLY A 181 18.74 10.81 13.52
C GLY A 181 20.19 10.76 13.06
N ILE A 182 20.49 9.96 12.04
CA ILE A 182 21.81 9.86 11.41
C ILE A 182 22.22 11.24 10.86
N ALA A 183 21.34 11.90 10.09
CA ALA A 183 21.64 13.21 9.54
C ALA A 183 21.95 14.27 10.62
N ARG A 184 21.21 14.24 11.73
CA ARG A 184 21.45 15.13 12.88
C ARG A 184 22.76 14.83 13.59
N TRP A 185 23.13 13.56 13.73
CA TRP A 185 24.41 13.17 14.30
C TRP A 185 25.58 13.64 13.42
N SER A 186 25.50 13.41 12.10
CA SER A 186 26.53 13.87 11.15
C SER A 186 26.69 15.39 11.11
N LEU A 187 25.61 16.15 11.34
CA LEU A 187 25.68 17.61 11.42
C LEU A 187 26.38 18.11 12.69
N ARG A 188 26.33 17.33 13.79
CA ARG A 188 26.96 17.66 15.09
C ARG A 188 28.41 17.18 15.21
N ALA A 189 28.80 16.18 14.42
CA ALA A 189 30.14 15.61 14.39
C ALA A 189 31.14 16.42 13.53
N LYS A 190 30.65 17.47 12.86
CA LYS A 190 31.45 18.51 12.22
C LYS A 190 31.59 19.70 13.15
#